data_AF-A0A5C8EQY9-F1
#
_entry.id   AF-A0A5C8EQY9-F1
#
_cell.length_a   1.000
_cell.length_b   1.000
_cell.length_c   1.000
_cell.angle_alpha   90.00
_cell.angle_beta   90.00
_cell.angle_gamma   90.00
#
_symmetry.space_group_name_H-M   'P 1'
#
loop_
_entity.id
_entity.type
_entity.pdbx_description
1 polymer ?
#
loop_
_entity_poly.entity_id
_entity_poly.type
_entity_poly.pdbx_seq_one_letter_code
_entity_poly.pdbx_strand_id
1 'polypeptide(L)'
;MTAFLDIEANFELPNGGVLNSVSVLFETGYNYYMRIRTRYKEYPKYRHKFFYHNLILVIIPKLNFDYGISFGIGAGIFLPIY
;
A
#
# COMPACT_ATOMS: atom_id res chain seq x y z
N MET A 1 -10.15 -5.27 8.81
CA MET A 1 -8.98 -6.18 8.88
C MET A 1 -8.10 -5.83 7.72
N THR A 2 -6.81 -5.66 7.95
CA THR A 2 -5.87 -5.28 6.91
C THR A 2 -4.71 -6.25 6.95
N ALA A 3 -4.36 -6.83 5.80
CA ALA A 3 -3.22 -7.71 5.64
C ALA A 3 -2.35 -7.15 4.52
N PHE A 4 -1.04 -7.15 4.70
CA PHE A 4 -0.06 -6.68 3.72
C PHE A 4 0.98 -7.77 3.48
N LEU A 5 1.47 -7.81 2.25
CA LEU A 5 2.61 -8.60 1.80
C LEU A 5 3.51 -7.70 0.98
N ASP A 6 4.75 -7.57 1.41
CA ASP A 6 5.78 -6.78 0.75
C ASP A 6 6.95 -7.65 0.30
N ILE A 7 7.55 -7.27 -0.82
CA ILE A 7 8.76 -7.88 -1.38
C ILE A 7 9.67 -6.74 -1.83
N GLU A 8 10.92 -6.76 -1.34
CA GLU A 8 11.96 -5.82 -1.75
C GLU A 8 13.00 -6.53 -2.62
N ALA A 9 13.43 -5.86 -3.68
CA ALA A 9 14.61 -6.23 -4.45
C ALA A 9 15.60 -5.07 -4.43
N ASN A 10 16.86 -5.34 -4.05
CA ASN A 10 17.94 -4.36 -4.07
C ASN A 10 18.99 -4.75 -5.12
N PHE A 11 19.44 -3.77 -5.89
CA PHE A 11 20.40 -3.94 -6.97
C PHE A 11 21.60 -3.05 -6.71
N GLU A 12 22.72 -3.67 -6.36
CA GLU A 12 23.99 -2.98 -6.17
C GLU A 12 24.53 -2.47 -7.52
N LEU A 13 25.11 -1.25 -7.50
CA LEU A 13 25.71 -0.64 -8.67
C LEU A 13 27.24 -0.66 -8.53
N PRO A 14 27.94 -1.65 -9.09
CA PRO A 14 29.39 -1.66 -9.08
C PRO A 14 29.92 -0.43 -9.83
N ASN A 15 30.78 0.36 -9.17
CA ASN A 15 31.30 1.66 -9.62
C ASN A 15 30.27 2.80 -9.71
N GLY A 16 29.17 2.75 -8.96
CA GLY A 16 28.14 3.80 -8.97
C GLY A 16 28.53 5.14 -8.32
N GLY A 17 29.73 5.22 -7.72
CA GLY A 17 30.21 6.43 -7.04
C GLY A 17 29.27 6.82 -5.90
N VAL A 18 28.66 8.01 -6.02
CA VAL A 18 27.73 8.58 -5.03
C VAL A 18 26.44 7.77 -4.92
N LEU A 19 26.00 7.12 -6.00
CA LEU A 19 24.82 6.25 -6.02
C LEU A 19 25.26 4.79 -5.84
N ASN A 20 25.00 4.21 -4.68
CA ASN A 20 25.50 2.87 -4.32
C ASN A 20 24.57 1.73 -4.80
N SER A 21 23.26 1.92 -4.73
CA SER A 21 22.29 0.92 -5.18
C SER A 21 20.94 1.52 -5.56
N VAL A 22 20.13 0.71 -6.23
CA VAL A 22 18.71 1.00 -6.50
C VAL A 22 17.90 -0.14 -5.92
N SER A 23 16.89 0.16 -5.11
CA SER A 23 15.93 -0.84 -4.65
C SER A 23 14.51 -0.56 -5.14
N VAL A 24 13.70 -1.61 -5.20
CA VAL A 24 12.28 -1.54 -5.52
C VAL A 24 11.52 -2.34 -4.48
N LEU A 25 10.58 -1.69 -3.81
CA LEU A 25 9.61 -2.34 -2.93
C LEU A 25 8.29 -2.51 -3.68
N PHE A 26 7.77 -3.72 -3.68
CA PHE A 26 6.40 -4.03 -4.08
C PHE A 26 5.61 -4.36 -2.84
N GLU A 27 4.52 -3.65 -2.59
CA GLU A 27 3.59 -3.94 -1.49
C GLU A 27 2.21 -4.22 -2.07
N THR A 28 1.62 -5.34 -1.65
CA THR A 28 0.20 -5.62 -1.90
C THR A 28 -0.51 -5.84 -0.58
N GLY A 29 -1.78 -5.46 -0.51
CA GLY A 29 -2.55 -5.65 0.70
C GLY A 29 -4.03 -5.81 0.44
N TYR A 30 -4.70 -6.43 1.39
CA TYR A 30 -6.14 -6.53 1.42
C TYR A 30 -6.69 -5.67 2.55
N ASN A 31 -7.61 -4.77 2.21
CA ASN A 31 -8.31 -3.92 3.17
C ASN A 31 -9.79 -4.27 3.20
N TYR A 32 -10.25 -4.75 4.36
CA TYR A 32 -11.67 -4.95 4.66
C TYR A 32 -12.18 -3.95 5.68
N TYR A 33 -13.24 -3.23 5.29
CA TYR A 33 -13.95 -2.28 6.13
C TYR A 33 -15.47 -2.51 6.06
N MET A 34 -16.11 -2.56 7.23
CA MET A 34 -17.57 -2.66 7.36
C MET A 34 -18.12 -1.35 7.92
N ARG A 35 -19.13 -0.80 7.24
CA ARG A 35 -19.84 0.40 7.71
C ARG A 35 -21.30 0.09 7.95
N ILE A 36 -21.80 0.45 9.13
CA ILE A 36 -23.23 0.38 9.45
C ILE A 36 -23.81 1.78 9.27
N ARG A 37 -24.85 1.93 8.44
CA ARG A 37 -25.63 3.18 8.35
C ARG A 37 -27.09 2.89 8.69
N THR A 38 -27.63 3.66 9.63
CA THR A 38 -29.07 3.76 9.89
C THR A 38 -29.65 4.80 8.95
N ARG A 39 -30.56 4.38 8.06
CA ARG A 39 -31.24 5.32 7.14
C ARG A 39 -32.19 6.27 7.88
N TYR A 40 -32.73 5.83 9.02
CA TYR A 40 -33.61 6.61 9.89
C TYR A 40 -33.21 6.39 11.36
N LYS A 41 -33.06 7.48 12.13
CA LYS A 41 -32.68 7.44 13.55
C LYS A 41 -33.71 6.70 14.42
N GLU A 42 -34.97 6.73 14.00
CA GLU A 42 -36.14 6.21 14.73
C GLU A 42 -36.37 4.70 14.52
N TYR A 43 -35.75 4.08 13.51
CA TYR A 43 -35.98 2.67 13.18
C TYR A 43 -34.66 1.88 13.17
N PRO A 44 -34.13 1.49 14.35
CA PRO A 44 -32.86 0.76 14.45
C PRO A 44 -32.87 -0.62 13.78
N LYS A 45 -34.04 -1.17 13.45
CA LYS A 45 -34.21 -2.43 12.72
C LYS A 45 -33.72 -2.36 11.26
N TYR A 46 -33.71 -1.18 10.63
CA TYR A 46 -33.27 -0.99 9.24
C TYR A 46 -31.81 -0.53 9.13
N ARG A 47 -30.91 -1.17 9.91
CA ARG A 47 -29.47 -0.97 9.76
C ARG A 47 -28.99 -1.69 8.51
N HIS A 48 -28.54 -0.92 7.52
CA HIS A 48 -27.83 -1.50 6.37
C HIS A 48 -26.35 -1.63 6.71
N LYS A 49 -25.83 -2.85 6.52
CA LYS A 49 -24.40 -3.15 6.59
C LYS A 49 -23.81 -3.05 5.19
N PHE A 50 -22.81 -2.20 5.03
CA PHE A 50 -22.04 -2.07 3.81
C PHE A 50 -20.67 -2.72 4.04
N PHE A 51 -20.31 -3.61 3.14
CA PHE A 51 -19.03 -4.31 3.15
C PHE A 51 -18.17 -3.74 2.02
N TYR A 52 -16.94 -3.38 2.36
CA TYR A 52 -15.96 -2.86 1.41
C TYR A 52 -14.72 -3.73 1.48
N HIS A 53 -14.33 -4.24 0.34
CA HIS A 53 -13.18 -5.10 0.14
C HIS A 53 -12.32 -4.44 -0.93
N ASN A 54 -11.03 -4.27 -0.62
CA ASN A 54 -10.15 -3.55 -1.52
C ASN A 54 -8.78 -4.22 -1.57
N LEU A 55 -8.23 -4.31 -2.78
CA LEU A 55 -6.86 -4.70 -3.02
C LEU A 55 -6.01 -3.44 -3.17
N ILE A 56 -4.90 -3.41 -2.44
CA ILE A 56 -3.88 -2.37 -2.48
C ILE A 56 -2.70 -2.94 -3.27
N LEU A 57 -2.18 -2.14 -4.19
CA LEU A 57 -0.95 -2.44 -4.93
C LEU A 57 -0.09 -1.18 -4.94
N VAL A 58 1.15 -1.28 -4.48
CA VAL A 58 2.09 -0.16 -4.37
C VAL A 58 3.44 -0.62 -4.92
N ILE A 59 4.09 0.26 -5.66
CA ILE A 59 5.49 0.13 -6.07
C ILE A 59 6.26 1.36 -5.60
N ILE A 60 7.41 1.13 -4.97
CA ILE A 60 8.29 2.18 -4.46
C ILE A 60 9.71 1.93 -4.96
N PRO A 61 10.11 2.52 -6.10
CA PRO A 61 11.51 2.64 -6.45
C PRO A 61 12.23 3.58 -5.47
N LYS A 62 13.47 3.22 -5.13
CA LYS A 62 14.33 3.92 -4.18
C LYS A 62 15.77 3.95 -4.68
N LEU A 63 16.37 5.14 -4.67
CA LEU A 63 17.79 5.38 -4.93
C LEU A 63 18.52 5.43 -3.59
N ASN A 64 19.59 4.64 -3.44
CA ASN A 64 20.38 4.54 -2.22
C ASN A 64 21.77 5.14 -2.45
N PHE A 65 22.12 6.17 -1.68
CA PHE A 65 23.40 6.85 -1.80
C PHE A 65 24.39 6.37 -0.72
N ASP A 66 25.69 6.48 -1.01
CA ASP A 66 26.79 5.98 -0.16
C ASP A 66 26.94 6.72 1.18
N TYR A 67 26.44 7.95 1.28
CA TYR A 67 26.40 8.74 2.52
C TYR A 67 25.19 8.43 3.43
N GLY A 68 24.48 7.32 3.18
CA GLY A 68 23.38 6.84 4.03
C GLY A 68 22.03 7.54 3.81
N ILE A 69 21.92 8.43 2.82
CA ILE A 69 20.66 9.02 2.39
C ILE A 69 20.05 8.13 1.30
N SER A 70 18.72 8.07 1.28
CA SER A 70 18.00 7.43 0.20
C SER A 70 16.80 8.28 -0.22
N PHE A 71 16.47 8.22 -1.50
CA PHE A 71 15.31 8.91 -2.05
C PHE A 71 14.42 7.91 -2.76
N GLY A 72 13.16 7.80 -2.35
CA GLY A 72 12.18 6.94 -2.99
C GLY A 72 10.88 7.68 -3.28
N ILE A 73 10.24 7.36 -4.39
CA ILE A 73 8.93 7.87 -4.75
C ILE A 73 8.01 6.70 -5.08
N GLY A 74 6.95 6.55 -4.29
CA GLY A 74 5.99 5.47 -4.45
C GLY A 74 4.75 5.89 -5.21
N ALA A 75 4.17 4.95 -5.96
CA ALA A 75 2.84 5.08 -6.52
C ALA A 75 2.05 3.80 -6.24
N GLY A 76 0.74 3.93 -6.07
CA GLY A 76 -0.12 2.79 -5.80
C GLY A 76 -1.54 2.98 -6.30
N ILE A 77 -2.22 1.86 -6.47
CA ILE A 77 -3.63 1.79 -6.86
C ILE A 77 -4.44 1.08 -5.79
N PHE A 78 -5.68 1.53 -5.64
CA PHE A 78 -6.67 0.96 -4.75
C PHE A 78 -7.82 0.42 -5.59
N LEU A 79 -7.94 -0.92 -5.62
CA LEU A 79 -8.92 -1.61 -6.43
C LEU A 79 -10.06 -2.13 -5.55
N PRO A 80 -11.28 -1.60 -5.68
CA PRO A 80 -12.45 -2.18 -5.03
C PRO A 80 -12.74 -3.56 -5.63
N ILE A 81 -12.84 -4.58 -4.78
CA ILE A 81 -13.11 -5.97 -5.16
C ILE A 81 -14.41 -6.40 -4.48
N TYR A 82 -15.54 -6.09 -5.13
CA TYR A 82 -16.91 -6.30 -4.61
C TYR A 82 -17.18 -7.70 -4.04
#